data_AF-A0A0M8MBG8-F1
#
_entry.id   AF-A0A0M8MBG8-F1
#
_cell.length_a   1.000
_cell.length_b   1.000
_cell.length_c   1.000
_cell.angle_alpha   90.00
_cell.angle_beta   90.00
_cell.angle_gamma   90.00
#
_symmetry.space_group_name_H-M   'P 1'
#
loop_
_entity.id
_entity.type
_entity.pdbx_description
1 polymer ?
#
loop_
_entity_poly.entity_id
_entity_poly.type
_entity_poly.pdbx_seq_one_letter_code
_entity_poly.pdbx_strand_id
1 'polypeptide(L)'
;MKIEYRNYFSNFVIPKEKAELLDEYLVCYVDEATGLPKRIYTVLEGRVDGIDYYLEPGENEAEIAKLYVEGVSVRERMEEVQGLVIERGRYYVKGELVSVGDVVRDMYGNTICIQPLDKATLKPLFKRTTKYFYNYDDYSEEWGYPRIIAAEYNEDGSLDDIRWSPTPGEEQNDECYDSGGFNVLQAQFTKDLSYYLTAHLLPVEKRH
;
A
#
# COMPACT_ATOMS: atom_id res chain seq x y z
N MET A 1 -10.18 -22.01 5.77
CA MET A 1 -9.22 -20.90 5.60
C MET A 1 -7.87 -21.52 5.31
N LYS A 2 -7.24 -21.03 4.25
CA LYS A 2 -5.88 -21.40 3.86
C LYS A 2 -4.89 -20.41 4.48
N ILE A 3 -3.69 -20.87 4.83
CA ILE A 3 -2.58 -20.01 5.25
C ILE A 3 -1.60 -19.92 4.08
N GLU A 4 -1.22 -18.70 3.72
CA GLU A 4 -0.21 -18.41 2.71
C GLU A 4 0.91 -17.56 3.32
N TYR A 5 2.15 -17.84 2.94
CA TYR A 5 3.31 -17.03 3.27
C TYR A 5 3.66 -16.23 2.03
N ARG A 6 3.87 -14.92 2.19
CA ARG A 6 4.18 -14.05 1.06
C ARG A 6 5.42 -13.22 1.35
N ASN A 7 6.20 -12.96 0.32
CA ASN A 7 7.27 -11.98 0.40
C ASN A 7 6.65 -10.60 0.63
N TYR A 8 7.20 -9.82 1.56
CA TYR A 8 6.64 -8.52 1.94
C TYR A 8 6.62 -7.51 0.78
N PHE A 9 7.71 -7.43 0.03
CA PHE A 9 7.91 -6.42 -1.01
C PHE A 9 7.17 -6.71 -2.32
N SER A 10 7.03 -7.99 -2.69
CA SER A 10 6.40 -8.41 -3.95
C SER A 10 4.99 -8.96 -3.78
N ASN A 11 4.58 -9.30 -2.54
CA ASN A 11 3.33 -9.98 -2.22
C ASN A 11 3.19 -11.37 -2.90
N PHE A 12 4.26 -11.93 -3.47
CA PHE A 12 4.23 -13.26 -4.07
C PHE A 12 4.22 -14.36 -3.02
N VAL A 13 3.42 -15.40 -3.27
CA VAL A 13 3.34 -16.58 -2.42
C VAL A 13 4.65 -17.36 -2.49
N ILE A 14 5.23 -17.62 -1.32
CA ILE A 14 6.48 -18.37 -1.15
C ILE A 14 6.27 -19.53 -0.17
N PRO A 15 7.09 -20.60 -0.25
CA PRO A 15 7.10 -21.65 0.76
C PRO A 15 7.39 -21.10 2.16
N LYS A 16 6.75 -21.68 3.18
CA LYS A 16 6.92 -21.29 4.58
C LYS A 16 8.39 -21.27 4.99
N GLU A 17 9.13 -22.31 4.63
CA GLU A 17 10.53 -22.51 5.00
C GLU A 17 11.43 -21.44 4.39
N LYS A 18 11.02 -20.84 3.27
CA LYS A 18 11.72 -19.69 2.68
C LYS A 18 11.33 -18.39 3.37
N ALA A 19 10.06 -18.22 3.71
CA ALA A 19 9.57 -17.02 4.39
C ALA A 19 10.21 -16.84 5.78
N GLU A 20 10.32 -17.90 6.56
CA GLU A 20 10.90 -17.87 7.91
C GLU A 20 12.43 -17.60 7.94
N LEU A 21 13.07 -17.56 6.77
CA LEU A 21 14.47 -17.14 6.62
C LEU A 21 14.62 -15.65 6.30
N LEU A 22 13.52 -14.96 6.00
CA LEU A 22 13.50 -13.52 5.74
C LEU A 22 13.32 -12.74 7.04
N ASP A 23 13.93 -11.57 7.11
CA ASP A 23 13.71 -10.64 8.22
C ASP A 23 12.29 -10.08 8.21
N GLU A 24 11.67 -9.94 7.02
CA GLU A 24 10.32 -9.43 6.84
C GLU A 24 9.49 -10.26 5.84
N TYR A 25 8.29 -10.67 6.24
CA TYR A 25 7.36 -11.42 5.40
C TYR A 25 5.90 -11.28 5.88
N LEU A 26 4.95 -11.73 5.06
CA LEU A 26 3.52 -11.71 5.37
C LEU A 26 3.00 -13.12 5.63
N VAL A 27 2.12 -13.25 6.63
CA VAL A 27 1.28 -14.43 6.84
C VAL A 27 -0.17 -14.07 6.55
N CYS A 28 -0.71 -14.59 5.46
CA CYS A 28 -2.07 -14.31 5.01
C CYS A 28 -3.00 -15.48 5.34
N TYR A 29 -4.07 -15.19 6.08
CA TYR A 29 -5.18 -16.10 6.30
C TYR A 29 -6.25 -15.81 5.25
N VAL A 30 -6.35 -16.70 4.27
CA VAL A 30 -7.16 -16.53 3.07
C VAL A 30 -8.44 -17.35 3.17
N ASP A 31 -9.56 -16.73 2.86
CA ASP A 31 -10.83 -17.43 2.70
C ASP A 31 -10.78 -18.29 1.41
N GLU A 32 -11.09 -19.58 1.53
CA GLU A 32 -10.94 -20.53 0.42
C GLU A 32 -12.00 -20.37 -0.67
N ALA A 33 -13.18 -19.85 -0.32
CA ALA A 33 -14.28 -19.68 -1.27
C ALA A 33 -14.06 -18.45 -2.15
N THR A 34 -13.50 -17.38 -1.58
CA THR A 34 -13.29 -16.10 -2.27
C THR A 34 -11.85 -15.90 -2.75
N GLY A 35 -10.89 -16.62 -2.17
CA GLY A 35 -9.46 -16.40 -2.42
C GLY A 35 -8.91 -15.10 -1.83
N LEU A 36 -9.70 -14.40 -1.01
CA LEU A 36 -9.33 -13.09 -0.46
C LEU A 36 -8.80 -13.21 0.98
N PRO A 37 -7.83 -12.37 1.38
CA PRO A 37 -7.32 -12.38 2.74
C PRO A 37 -8.40 -11.88 3.70
N LYS A 38 -8.58 -12.63 4.80
CA LYS A 38 -9.34 -12.22 5.98
C LYS A 38 -8.44 -11.50 6.99
N ARG A 39 -7.21 -11.98 7.16
CA ARG A 39 -6.20 -11.41 8.04
C ARG A 39 -4.83 -11.48 7.40
N ILE A 40 -4.02 -10.46 7.60
CA ILE A 40 -2.62 -10.44 7.18
C ILE A 40 -1.79 -10.03 8.40
N TYR A 41 -0.80 -10.84 8.73
CA TYR A 41 0.21 -10.47 9.73
C TYR A 41 1.48 -10.07 9.00
N THR A 42 1.96 -8.87 9.28
CA THR A 42 3.32 -8.46 8.95
C THR A 42 4.24 -8.99 10.04
N VAL A 43 5.19 -9.83 9.64
CA VAL A 43 6.20 -10.39 10.53
C VAL A 43 7.51 -9.70 10.25
N LEU A 44 8.09 -9.08 11.29
CA LEU A 44 9.39 -8.43 11.26
C LEU A 44 10.26 -9.04 12.37
N GLU A 45 11.47 -9.48 12.02
CA GLU A 45 12.43 -10.14 12.93
C GLU A 45 11.79 -11.28 13.74
N GLY A 46 10.93 -12.07 13.07
CA GLY A 46 10.22 -13.19 13.67
C GLY A 46 9.08 -12.83 14.63
N ARG A 47 8.69 -11.55 14.71
CA ARG A 47 7.57 -11.07 15.55
C ARG A 47 6.48 -10.45 14.69
N VAL A 48 5.24 -10.58 15.12
CA VAL A 48 4.13 -9.87 14.47
C VAL A 48 4.26 -8.39 14.82
N ASP A 49 4.54 -7.57 13.82
CA ASP A 49 4.67 -6.12 13.91
C ASP A 49 3.36 -5.42 13.51
N GLY A 50 2.64 -5.99 12.55
CA GLY A 50 1.40 -5.42 12.03
C GLY A 50 0.32 -6.47 11.82
N ILE A 51 -0.94 -6.06 11.99
CA ILE A 51 -2.11 -6.88 11.71
C ILE A 51 -3.09 -6.06 10.86
N ASP A 52 -3.37 -6.54 9.66
CA ASP A 52 -4.52 -6.09 8.87
C ASP A 52 -5.66 -7.10 9.03
N TYR A 53 -6.85 -6.62 9.41
CA TYR A 53 -8.05 -7.43 9.57
C TYR A 53 -9.14 -6.92 8.63
N TYR A 54 -9.64 -7.76 7.73
CA TYR A 54 -10.70 -7.41 6.80
C TYR A 54 -12.08 -7.73 7.39
N LEU A 55 -12.88 -6.68 7.61
CA LEU A 55 -14.25 -6.82 8.13
C LEU A 55 -15.14 -7.54 7.13
N GLU A 56 -15.88 -8.53 7.62
CA GLU A 56 -16.95 -9.20 6.89
C GLU A 56 -18.33 -8.67 7.32
N PRO A 57 -19.36 -8.86 6.47
CA PRO A 57 -20.73 -8.49 6.82
C PRO A 57 -21.18 -9.12 8.14
N GLY A 58 -21.58 -8.28 9.10
CA GLY A 58 -22.08 -8.70 10.41
C GLY A 58 -21.04 -8.68 11.53
N GLU A 59 -19.77 -8.45 11.24
CA GLU A 59 -18.75 -8.25 12.26
C GLU A 59 -18.76 -6.83 12.83
N ASN A 60 -18.31 -6.70 14.08
CA ASN A 60 -18.23 -5.42 14.77
C ASN A 60 -16.78 -4.93 14.85
N GLU A 61 -16.49 -3.81 14.20
CA GLU A 61 -15.16 -3.18 14.20
C GLU A 61 -14.59 -2.97 15.62
N ALA A 62 -15.40 -2.49 16.56
CA ALA A 62 -14.94 -2.21 17.92
C ALA A 62 -14.64 -3.48 18.72
N GLU A 63 -15.28 -4.60 18.40
CA GLU A 63 -14.94 -5.91 18.99
C GLU A 63 -13.61 -6.40 18.42
N ILE A 64 -13.41 -6.31 17.11
CA ILE A 64 -12.14 -6.66 16.47
C ILE A 64 -10.98 -5.83 17.02
N ALA A 65 -11.16 -4.51 17.15
CA ALA A 65 -10.15 -3.61 17.70
C ALA A 65 -9.73 -3.98 19.13
N LYS A 66 -10.64 -4.57 19.93
CA LYS A 66 -10.34 -5.01 21.31
C LYS A 66 -9.61 -6.35 21.37
N LEU A 67 -9.70 -7.18 20.33
CA LEU A 67 -9.00 -8.46 20.29
C LEU A 67 -7.48 -8.27 20.13
N TYR A 68 -7.05 -7.19 19.48
CA TYR A 68 -5.65 -6.92 19.15
C TYR A 68 -5.15 -5.67 19.88
N VAL A 69 -4.89 -5.84 21.18
CA VAL A 69 -4.53 -4.73 22.09
C VAL A 69 -3.26 -3.98 21.66
N GLU A 70 -2.27 -4.69 21.10
CA GLU A 70 -1.00 -4.09 20.67
C GLU A 70 -1.13 -3.26 19.39
N GLY A 71 -2.14 -3.51 18.57
CA GLY A 71 -2.35 -2.80 17.31
C GLY A 71 -3.11 -3.62 16.27
N VAL A 72 -4.07 -3.01 15.57
CA VAL A 72 -4.71 -3.60 14.39
C VAL A 72 -5.23 -2.54 13.43
N SER A 73 -4.98 -2.75 12.14
CA SER A 73 -5.62 -2.05 11.05
C SER A 73 -6.88 -2.82 10.63
N VAL A 74 -8.05 -2.32 11.02
CA VAL A 74 -9.31 -2.88 10.57
C VAL A 74 -9.65 -2.26 9.22
N ARG A 75 -9.93 -3.10 8.22
CA ARG A 75 -10.09 -2.71 6.82
C ARG A 75 -11.47 -3.06 6.28
N GLU A 76 -12.05 -2.11 5.57
CA GLU A 76 -13.28 -2.27 4.79
C GLU A 76 -12.92 -2.18 3.31
N ARG A 77 -13.27 -3.21 2.52
CA ARG A 77 -13.16 -3.13 1.06
C ARG A 77 -14.32 -2.31 0.53
N MET A 78 -14.02 -1.22 -0.17
CA MET A 78 -15.03 -0.26 -0.61
C MET A 78 -15.46 -0.52 -2.05
N GLU A 79 -14.51 -0.62 -2.99
CA GLU A 79 -14.82 -0.68 -4.42
C GLU A 79 -13.64 -1.27 -5.22
N GLU A 80 -13.95 -1.88 -6.36
CA GLU A 80 -12.99 -2.16 -7.42
C GLU A 80 -13.21 -1.18 -8.58
N VAL A 81 -12.27 -0.28 -8.82
CA VAL A 81 -12.34 0.72 -9.90
C VAL A 81 -11.18 0.48 -10.86
N GLN A 82 -11.48 0.13 -12.11
CA GLN A 82 -10.46 -0.08 -13.16
C GLN A 82 -9.38 -1.11 -12.77
N GLY A 83 -9.74 -2.15 -12.01
CA GLY A 83 -8.81 -3.17 -11.51
C GLY A 83 -7.98 -2.73 -10.30
N LEU A 84 -8.29 -1.57 -9.72
CA LEU A 84 -7.73 -1.11 -8.45
C LEU A 84 -8.69 -1.45 -7.31
N VAL A 85 -8.16 -1.93 -6.19
CA VAL A 85 -8.94 -2.17 -4.96
C VAL A 85 -8.78 -0.98 -4.04
N ILE A 86 -9.91 -0.39 -3.63
CA ILE A 86 -9.94 0.71 -2.66
C ILE A 86 -10.37 0.15 -1.30
N GLU A 87 -9.55 0.39 -0.30
CA GLU A 87 -9.78 -0.04 1.09
C GLU A 87 -9.77 1.17 2.00
N ARG A 88 -10.70 1.21 2.96
CA ARG A 88 -10.59 2.12 4.11
C ARG A 88 -10.03 1.38 5.30
N GLY A 89 -8.90 1.85 5.81
CA GLY A 89 -8.25 1.33 7.00
C GLY A 89 -8.49 2.24 8.22
N ARG A 90 -8.77 1.63 9.36
CA ARG A 90 -8.82 2.27 10.68
C ARG A 90 -7.83 1.55 11.59
N TYR A 91 -6.80 2.25 12.01
CA TYR A 91 -5.77 1.69 12.88
C TYR A 91 -6.09 1.97 14.33
N TYR A 92 -6.12 0.91 15.12
CA TYR A 92 -6.43 0.93 16.54
C TYR A 92 -5.24 0.49 17.36
N VAL A 93 -5.05 1.10 18.53
CA VAL A 93 -4.10 0.64 19.57
C VAL A 93 -4.85 0.66 20.89
N LYS A 94 -4.79 -0.44 21.65
CA LYS A 94 -5.53 -0.63 22.91
C LYS A 94 -7.05 -0.38 22.75
N GLY A 95 -7.58 -0.69 21.57
CA GLY A 95 -8.99 -0.48 21.22
C GLY A 95 -9.37 0.97 20.88
N GLU A 96 -8.42 1.92 20.88
CA GLU A 96 -8.68 3.32 20.53
C GLU A 96 -8.23 3.65 19.10
N LEU A 97 -9.04 4.42 18.37
CA LEU A 97 -8.77 4.81 16.99
C LEU A 97 -7.60 5.82 16.92
N VAL A 98 -6.47 5.37 16.39
CA VAL A 98 -5.25 6.17 16.23
C VAL A 98 -5.28 6.94 14.91
N SER A 99 -5.59 6.28 13.80
CA SER A 99 -5.63 6.86 12.46
C SER A 99 -6.67 6.21 11.56
N VAL A 100 -7.08 6.95 10.53
CA VAL A 100 -7.94 6.47 9.44
C VAL A 100 -7.33 6.91 8.12
N GLY A 101 -7.43 6.07 7.09
CA GLY A 101 -6.87 6.34 5.79
C GLY A 101 -7.49 5.47 4.72
N ASP A 102 -7.48 5.97 3.49
CA ASP A 102 -7.81 5.18 2.31
C ASP A 102 -6.51 4.63 1.70
N VAL A 103 -6.55 3.38 1.26
CA VAL A 103 -5.44 2.69 0.60
C VAL A 103 -5.93 2.17 -0.74
N VAL A 104 -5.19 2.48 -1.79
CA VAL A 104 -5.45 1.94 -3.13
C VAL A 104 -4.40 0.91 -3.45
N ARG A 105 -4.84 -0.26 -3.89
CA ARG A 105 -4.00 -1.37 -4.31
C ARG A 105 -4.20 -1.67 -5.78
N ASP A 106 -3.14 -2.09 -6.46
CA ASP A 106 -3.24 -2.58 -7.83
C ASP A 106 -3.68 -4.04 -7.91
N MET A 107 -3.74 -4.58 -9.13
CA MET A 107 -4.14 -5.96 -9.41
C MET A 107 -3.21 -7.04 -8.81
N TYR A 108 -2.00 -6.67 -8.37
CA TYR A 108 -1.05 -7.57 -7.70
C TYR A 108 -1.14 -7.43 -6.17
N GLY A 109 -2.01 -6.54 -5.67
CA GLY A 109 -2.21 -6.25 -4.26
C GLY A 109 -1.19 -5.26 -3.69
N ASN A 110 -0.32 -4.71 -4.52
CA ASN A 110 0.69 -3.73 -4.10
C ASN A 110 0.04 -2.37 -3.86
N THR A 111 0.48 -1.68 -2.81
CA THR A 111 -0.09 -0.40 -2.40
C THR A 111 0.39 0.71 -3.31
N ILE A 112 -0.49 1.30 -4.11
CA ILE A 112 -0.15 2.41 -5.02
C ILE A 112 -0.52 3.79 -4.46
N CYS A 113 -1.34 3.86 -3.41
CA CYS A 113 -1.67 5.10 -2.72
C CYS A 113 -2.01 4.81 -1.26
N ILE A 114 -1.45 5.60 -0.36
CA ILE A 114 -1.85 5.69 1.05
C ILE A 114 -2.29 7.13 1.27
N GLN A 115 -3.56 7.35 1.57
CA GLN A 115 -4.13 8.67 1.81
C GLN A 115 -4.69 8.75 3.24
N PRO A 116 -3.91 9.28 4.20
CA PRO A 116 -4.40 9.54 5.53
C PRO A 116 -5.56 10.55 5.51
N LEU A 117 -6.55 10.32 6.36
CA LEU A 117 -7.71 11.18 6.51
C LEU A 117 -7.70 11.86 7.88
N ASP A 118 -8.23 13.08 7.93
CA ASP A 118 -8.55 13.72 9.20
C ASP A 118 -9.65 12.93 9.92
N LYS A 119 -9.45 12.58 11.19
CA LYS A 119 -10.35 11.67 11.91
C LYS A 119 -11.76 12.24 12.12
N ALA A 120 -11.89 13.56 12.21
CA ALA A 120 -13.17 14.20 12.49
C ALA A 120 -13.96 14.46 11.20
N THR A 121 -13.29 14.92 10.15
CA THR A 121 -13.92 15.35 8.90
C THR A 121 -13.88 14.31 7.80
N LEU A 122 -13.05 13.27 7.95
CA LEU A 122 -12.73 12.27 6.93
C LEU A 122 -12.22 12.87 5.62
N LYS A 123 -11.70 14.11 5.68
CA LYS A 123 -11.10 14.76 4.52
C LYS A 123 -9.64 14.31 4.34
N PRO A 124 -9.15 14.23 3.11
CA PRO A 124 -7.75 13.89 2.84
C PRO A 124 -6.77 14.87 3.49
N LEU A 125 -5.70 14.31 4.06
CA LEU A 125 -4.53 15.06 4.51
C LEU A 125 -3.46 14.96 3.43
N PHE A 126 -3.57 15.77 2.37
CA PHE A 126 -2.76 15.60 1.16
C PHE A 126 -1.26 15.57 1.40
N LYS A 127 -0.74 16.41 2.30
CA LYS A 127 0.69 16.43 2.67
C LYS A 127 1.20 15.11 3.26
N ARG A 128 0.31 14.26 3.75
CA ARG A 128 0.63 12.94 4.30
C ARG A 128 0.29 11.79 3.34
N THR A 129 -0.22 12.11 2.15
CA THR A 129 -0.47 11.12 1.12
C THR A 129 0.87 10.71 0.52
N THR A 130 1.03 9.42 0.27
CA THR A 130 2.16 8.89 -0.48
C THR A 130 1.62 7.99 -1.58
N LYS A 131 2.20 8.08 -2.77
CA LYS A 131 1.85 7.20 -3.89
C LYS A 131 3.06 6.45 -4.39
N TYR A 132 2.80 5.24 -4.88
CA TYR A 132 3.81 4.35 -5.41
C TYR A 132 3.46 3.89 -6.82
N PHE A 133 4.44 3.94 -7.71
CA PHE A 133 4.36 3.26 -9.00
C PHE A 133 5.33 2.10 -9.00
N TYR A 134 4.85 0.93 -9.42
CA TYR A 134 5.67 -0.27 -9.56
C TYR A 134 5.88 -0.58 -11.04
N ASN A 135 7.13 -0.53 -11.49
CA ASN A 135 7.47 -0.91 -12.86
C ASN A 135 7.68 -2.43 -12.98
N TYR A 136 6.60 -3.16 -13.20
CA TYR A 136 6.63 -4.61 -13.37
C TYR A 136 7.35 -5.09 -14.63
N ASP A 137 7.47 -4.23 -15.65
CA ASP A 137 8.16 -4.58 -16.90
C ASP A 137 9.68 -4.71 -16.70
N ASP A 138 10.19 -4.23 -15.57
CA ASP A 138 11.60 -4.24 -15.17
C ASP A 138 11.82 -5.02 -13.86
N TYR A 139 10.95 -6.00 -13.59
CA TYR A 139 11.11 -6.88 -12.44
C TYR A 139 12.33 -7.79 -12.62
N SER A 140 13.17 -7.86 -11.59
CA SER A 140 14.29 -8.80 -11.50
C SER A 140 14.13 -9.68 -10.27
N GLU A 141 14.29 -11.00 -10.44
CA GLU A 141 14.36 -11.95 -9.33
C GLU A 141 15.55 -11.68 -8.39
N GLU A 142 16.61 -11.02 -8.88
CA GLU A 142 17.79 -10.67 -8.08
C GLU A 142 17.44 -9.66 -6.99
N TRP A 143 16.62 -8.66 -7.33
CA TRP A 143 16.22 -7.61 -6.39
C TRP A 143 14.99 -8.01 -5.60
N GLY A 144 14.09 -8.83 -6.18
CA GLY A 144 12.90 -9.34 -5.51
C GLY A 144 11.75 -8.33 -5.41
N TYR A 145 11.86 -7.17 -6.07
CA TYR A 145 10.81 -6.16 -6.17
C TYR A 145 10.99 -5.28 -7.42
N PRO A 146 9.88 -4.77 -7.99
CA PRO A 146 9.93 -3.88 -9.14
C PRO A 146 10.50 -2.50 -8.76
N ARG A 147 11.09 -1.78 -9.72
CA ARG A 147 11.51 -0.39 -9.51
C ARG A 147 10.33 0.46 -9.07
N ILE A 148 10.57 1.31 -8.08
CA ILE A 148 9.53 2.09 -7.41
C ILE A 148 9.74 3.56 -7.73
N ILE A 149 8.65 4.24 -8.05
CA ILE A 149 8.55 5.69 -7.92
C ILE A 149 7.73 5.99 -6.68
N ALA A 150 8.19 6.88 -5.81
CA ALA A 150 7.45 7.38 -4.66
C ALA A 150 7.14 8.87 -4.85
N ALA A 151 5.89 9.28 -4.69
CA ALA A 151 5.47 10.67 -4.81
C ALA A 151 4.90 11.20 -3.49
N GLU A 152 5.33 12.40 -3.12
CA GLU A 152 4.91 13.16 -1.95
C GLU A 152 4.30 14.50 -2.37
N TYR A 153 3.51 15.12 -1.49
CA TYR A 153 2.62 16.21 -1.88
C TYR A 153 2.63 17.39 -0.91
N ASN A 154 2.27 18.55 -1.45
CA ASN A 154 1.98 19.75 -0.69
C ASN A 154 0.60 19.70 -0.02
N GLU A 155 0.32 20.66 0.86
CA GLU A 155 -0.97 20.76 1.57
C GLU A 155 -2.17 20.96 0.63
N ASP A 156 -1.96 21.59 -0.53
CA ASP A 156 -2.97 21.79 -1.56
C ASP A 156 -3.17 20.56 -2.47
N GLY A 157 -2.35 19.53 -2.30
CA GLY A 157 -2.37 18.31 -3.09
C GLY A 157 -1.60 18.38 -4.41
N SER A 158 -0.86 19.46 -4.68
CA SER A 158 0.13 19.48 -5.76
C SER A 158 1.36 18.64 -5.42
N LEU A 159 2.06 18.15 -6.44
CA LEU A 159 3.31 17.40 -6.27
C LEU A 159 4.37 18.25 -5.55
N ASP A 160 4.98 17.69 -4.50
CA ASP A 160 6.16 18.26 -3.84
C ASP A 160 7.42 17.64 -4.45
N ASP A 161 7.59 16.33 -4.28
CA ASP A 161 8.70 15.55 -4.80
C ASP A 161 8.22 14.21 -5.38
N ILE A 162 8.88 13.76 -6.44
CA ILE A 162 8.76 12.42 -6.96
C ILE A 162 10.15 11.78 -7.08
N ARG A 163 10.35 10.72 -6.31
CA ARG A 163 11.59 9.98 -6.23
C ARG A 163 11.51 8.72 -7.07
N TRP A 164 12.50 8.51 -7.93
CA TRP A 164 12.67 7.27 -8.67
C TRP A 164 13.89 6.51 -8.14
N SER A 165 13.70 5.25 -7.76
CA SER A 165 14.77 4.35 -7.33
C SER A 165 15.14 3.38 -8.46
N PRO A 166 16.17 3.69 -9.28
CA PRO A 166 16.61 2.83 -10.38
C PRO A 166 17.30 1.54 -9.90
N THR A 167 17.96 1.60 -8.75
CA THR A 167 18.58 0.44 -8.11
C THR A 167 18.01 0.33 -6.71
N PRO A 168 16.90 -0.39 -6.58
CA PRO A 168 16.19 -0.41 -5.33
C PRO A 168 17.08 -1.01 -4.21
N GLY A 169 17.09 -0.38 -3.03
CA GLY A 169 17.95 -0.76 -1.89
C GLY A 169 19.29 -0.03 -1.86
N GLU A 170 19.60 0.72 -2.92
CA GLU A 170 20.71 1.66 -2.99
C GLU A 170 20.18 3.10 -3.07
N GLU A 171 19.64 3.60 -1.96
CA GLU A 171 19.02 4.95 -1.88
C GLU A 171 19.93 6.09 -2.37
N GLN A 172 21.25 5.87 -2.41
CA GLN A 172 22.23 6.83 -2.94
C GLN A 172 22.08 7.09 -4.44
N ASN A 173 21.42 6.18 -5.16
CA ASN A 173 21.16 6.28 -6.59
C ASN A 173 19.77 6.85 -6.90
N ASP A 174 19.00 7.25 -5.88
CA ASP A 174 17.66 7.77 -6.07
C ASP A 174 17.71 9.12 -6.79
N GLU A 175 16.89 9.24 -7.83
CA GLU A 175 16.71 10.48 -8.58
C GLU A 175 15.45 11.19 -8.10
N CYS A 176 15.56 12.46 -7.73
CA CYS A 176 14.46 13.27 -7.22
C CYS A 176 14.05 14.31 -8.26
N TYR A 177 12.74 14.46 -8.46
CA TYR A 177 12.16 15.40 -9.41
C TYR A 177 11.06 16.21 -8.73
N ASP A 178 11.01 17.50 -9.00
CA ASP A 178 9.85 18.33 -8.68
C ASP A 178 8.86 18.35 -9.85
N SER A 179 7.79 19.14 -9.70
CA SER A 179 6.82 19.35 -10.78
C SER A 179 7.42 19.87 -12.09
N GLY A 180 8.53 20.63 -12.04
CA GLY A 180 9.25 21.13 -13.23
C GLY A 180 10.09 20.04 -13.91
N GLY A 181 10.63 19.10 -13.12
CA GLY A 181 11.41 17.95 -13.58
C GLY A 181 10.58 16.77 -14.08
N PHE A 182 9.28 16.72 -13.80
CA PHE A 182 8.41 15.57 -14.10
C PHE A 182 8.48 15.09 -15.56
N ASN A 183 8.57 15.99 -16.54
CA ASN A 183 8.62 15.60 -17.95
C ASN A 183 9.88 14.78 -18.30
N VAL A 184 10.99 15.00 -17.56
CA VAL A 184 12.21 14.21 -17.71
C VAL A 184 11.97 12.80 -17.21
N LEU A 185 11.36 12.65 -16.03
CA LEU A 185 10.96 11.35 -15.49
C LEU A 185 9.98 10.63 -16.42
N GLN A 186 8.91 11.29 -16.86
CA GLN A 186 7.90 10.72 -17.75
C GLN A 186 8.52 10.21 -19.07
N ALA A 187 9.55 10.87 -19.60
CA ALA A 187 10.21 10.42 -20.83
C ALA A 187 10.93 9.06 -20.68
N GLN A 188 11.17 8.60 -19.45
CA GLN A 188 11.79 7.30 -19.16
C GLN A 188 10.78 6.14 -19.13
N PHE A 189 9.48 6.45 -19.08
CA PHE A 189 8.42 5.46 -18.95
C PHE A 189 7.42 5.57 -20.11
N THR A 190 6.98 4.42 -20.62
CA THR A 190 5.92 4.36 -21.64
C THR A 190 4.53 4.55 -21.02
N LYS A 191 4.37 4.27 -19.72
CA LYS A 191 3.11 4.45 -18.98
C LYS A 191 2.94 5.91 -18.58
N ASP A 192 1.71 6.41 -18.63
CA ASP A 192 1.36 7.77 -18.18
C ASP A 192 1.44 7.85 -16.65
N LEU A 193 2.35 8.68 -16.16
CA LEU A 193 2.59 8.92 -14.73
C LEU A 193 1.85 10.17 -14.22
N SER A 194 0.98 10.80 -15.02
CA SER A 194 0.31 12.05 -14.62
C SER A 194 -0.62 11.89 -13.40
N TYR A 195 -1.05 10.67 -13.06
CA TYR A 195 -1.74 10.39 -11.80
C TYR A 195 -0.93 10.82 -10.56
N TYR A 196 0.40 10.74 -10.63
CA TYR A 196 1.30 11.07 -9.52
C TYR A 196 1.52 12.57 -9.34
N LEU A 197 1.07 13.41 -10.29
CA LEU A 197 1.20 14.88 -10.18
C LEU A 197 0.28 15.51 -9.13
N THR A 198 -0.72 14.77 -8.63
CA THR A 198 -1.66 15.25 -7.61
C THR A 198 -1.88 14.22 -6.52
N ALA A 199 -2.26 14.66 -5.34
CA ALA A 199 -2.56 13.80 -4.19
C ALA A 199 -3.94 13.12 -4.27
N HIS A 200 -4.70 13.31 -5.35
CA HIS A 200 -6.04 12.74 -5.50
C HIS A 200 -6.01 11.22 -5.43
N LEU A 201 -6.99 10.61 -4.74
CA LEU A 201 -6.98 9.18 -4.42
C LEU A 201 -6.97 8.28 -5.65
N LEU A 202 -7.67 8.68 -6.71
CA LEU A 202 -7.80 7.92 -7.95
C LEU A 202 -7.26 8.70 -9.15
N PRO A 203 -6.84 8.01 -10.22
CA PRO A 203 -6.53 8.64 -11.49
C PRO A 203 -7.73 9.45 -11.98
N VAL A 204 -7.52 10.74 -12.23
CA VAL A 204 -8.55 11.55 -12.87
C VAL A 204 -8.54 11.17 -14.35
N GLU A 205 -9.67 10.69 -14.88
CA GLU A 205 -9.80 10.44 -16.31
C GLU A 205 -9.47 11.74 -17.07
N LYS A 206 -8.46 11.70 -17.93
CA LYS A 206 -8.31 12.72 -18.97
C LYS A 206 -9.53 12.58 -19.88
N ARG A 207 -10.53 13.43 -19.69
CA ARG A 207 -11.57 13.64 -20.70
C ARG A 207 -10.87 14.18 -21.94
N HIS A 208 -10.67 13.32 -22.93
CA HIS A 208 -10.28 13.71 -24.28
C HIS A 208 -11.44 14.41 -24.99
#